data_AF-L0AXJ2-F1
#
_entry.id   AF-L0AXJ2-F1
#
_cell.length_a   1.000
_cell.length_b   1.000
_cell.length_c   1.000
_cell.angle_alpha   90.00
_cell.angle_beta   90.00
_cell.angle_gamma   90.00
#
_symmetry.space_group_name_H-M   'P 1'
#
loop_
_entity.id
_entity.type
_entity.pdbx_description
1 polymer ?
#
loop_
_entity_poly.entity_id
_entity_poly.type
_entity_poly.pdbx_seq_one_letter_code
_entity_poly.pdbx_strand_id
1 'polypeptide(L)'
;MRIPALLFILTILRPCGCGNDKEEEIKVYKRRPARVRIARVTPYPNKAVHSQPAVSRKGGLNIDISNPDERVIDVLETHGRKIRHKRYFSRPGLKVTSVRDDVKTLWEASDAEYCASMIIIFSCKYPPLLVLCLVDRGGRESKYFEKNDNEWESITFSEFKEKRENMNKKMTRQKARKRYFY
;
A
#
# COMPACT_ATOMS: atom_id res chain seq x y z
N MET A 1 15.45 25.44 59.69
CA MET A 1 16.09 25.80 58.41
C MET A 1 15.31 25.16 57.27
N ARG A 2 14.94 25.97 56.25
CA ARG A 2 14.42 25.65 54.90
C ARG A 2 12.90 25.35 54.70
N ILE A 3 12.16 26.46 54.58
CA ILE A 3 11.24 26.92 53.48
C ILE A 3 10.38 25.86 52.72
N PRO A 4 9.04 26.06 52.59
CA PRO A 4 8.12 25.24 51.78
C PRO A 4 8.07 25.69 50.31
N ALA A 5 7.73 24.79 49.38
CA ALA A 5 7.47 25.15 47.98
C ALA A 5 6.18 24.49 47.47
N LEU A 6 5.13 25.31 47.35
CA LEU A 6 4.13 25.18 46.30
C LEU A 6 4.81 25.42 44.94
N LEU A 7 4.43 24.68 43.89
CA LEU A 7 4.21 25.18 42.52
C LEU A 7 3.83 24.03 41.56
N PHE A 8 2.66 24.20 40.91
CA PHE A 8 2.28 23.89 39.53
C PHE A 8 3.31 23.10 38.68
N ILE A 9 2.93 22.13 37.83
CA ILE A 9 2.57 22.39 36.42
C ILE A 9 2.10 21.07 35.75
N LEU A 10 0.90 21.14 35.18
CA LEU A 10 0.41 20.57 33.90
C LEU A 10 0.91 19.20 33.41
N THR A 11 -0.09 18.33 33.20
CA THR A 11 -0.27 17.47 32.02
C THR A 11 0.68 17.79 30.85
N ILE A 12 1.62 16.87 30.59
CA ILE A 12 2.22 16.73 29.27
C ILE A 12 1.93 15.30 28.79
N LEU A 13 0.77 15.18 28.12
CA LEU A 13 0.62 14.28 26.99
C LEU A 13 1.94 14.31 26.22
N ARG A 14 2.66 13.18 26.17
CA ARG A 14 3.82 13.02 25.28
C ARG A 14 3.36 13.44 23.88
N PRO A 15 3.79 14.61 23.38
CA PRO A 15 3.55 14.93 21.98
C PRO A 15 4.40 13.92 21.23
N CYS A 16 3.77 13.13 20.34
CA CYS A 16 4.50 12.39 19.33
C CYS A 16 5.49 13.35 18.68
N GLY A 17 6.78 13.15 18.99
CA GLY A 17 7.87 13.95 18.47
C GLY A 17 8.03 13.66 16.99
N CYS A 18 7.28 14.38 16.15
CA CYS A 18 7.68 14.61 14.77
C CYS A 18 8.81 15.64 14.80
N GLY A 19 10.03 15.15 15.00
CA GLY A 19 11.27 15.92 14.88
C GLY A 19 12.01 15.52 13.60
N ASN A 20 11.84 16.35 12.57
CA ASN A 20 12.85 16.93 11.69
C ASN A 20 14.06 16.11 11.15
N ASP A 21 14.18 16.23 9.82
CA ASP A 21 15.40 16.37 9.02
C ASP A 21 16.24 15.12 8.75
N LYS A 22 15.95 14.43 7.63
CA LYS A 22 16.81 14.37 6.43
C LYS A 22 15.95 14.18 5.18
N GLU A 23 16.06 15.10 4.24
CA GLU A 23 15.53 14.94 2.89
C GLU A 23 16.39 13.90 2.18
N GLU A 24 16.03 12.62 2.31
CA GLU A 24 16.72 11.56 1.58
C GLU A 24 16.19 11.53 0.15
N GLU A 25 17.03 12.02 -0.75
CA GLU A 25 16.82 12.08 -2.18
C GLU A 25 16.40 10.71 -2.71
N ILE A 26 15.15 10.59 -3.16
CA ILE A 26 14.63 9.39 -3.79
C ILE A 26 15.48 9.11 -5.03
N LYS A 27 16.25 8.01 -5.02
CA LYS A 27 16.90 7.45 -6.21
C LYS A 27 15.82 7.05 -7.20
N VAL A 28 15.44 7.99 -8.06
CA VAL A 28 14.62 7.72 -9.24
C VAL A 28 15.46 6.87 -10.19
N TYR A 29 15.28 5.55 -10.16
CA TYR A 29 15.70 4.72 -11.28
C TYR A 29 14.82 5.07 -12.49
N LYS A 30 15.25 6.12 -13.21
CA LYS A 30 14.72 6.50 -14.52
C LYS A 30 14.99 5.32 -15.46
N ARG A 31 14.00 4.46 -15.70
CA ARG A 31 14.02 3.65 -16.93
C ARG A 31 13.93 4.63 -18.10
N ARG A 32 15.07 4.90 -18.74
CA ARG A 32 15.09 5.51 -20.08
C ARG A 32 14.31 4.58 -21.01
N PRO A 33 13.40 5.07 -21.86
CA PRO A 33 12.85 4.23 -22.91
C PRO A 33 14.00 3.87 -23.84
N ALA A 34 14.38 2.59 -23.88
CA ALA A 34 15.27 2.11 -24.91
C ALA A 34 14.58 2.38 -26.26
N ARG A 35 15.26 3.12 -27.14
CA ARG A 35 14.85 3.21 -28.55
C ARG A 35 14.67 1.78 -29.04
N VAL A 36 13.45 1.44 -29.46
CA VAL A 36 13.17 0.22 -30.20
C VAL A 36 13.99 0.28 -31.48
N ARG A 37 15.16 -0.38 -31.48
CA ARG A 37 15.82 -0.82 -32.69
C ARG A 37 15.31 -2.23 -32.92
N ILE A 38 14.50 -2.41 -33.96
CA ILE A 38 14.13 -3.73 -34.46
C ILE A 38 15.42 -4.37 -34.97
N ALA A 39 16.05 -5.18 -34.13
CA ALA A 39 17.17 -6.03 -34.51
C ALA A 39 16.61 -7.38 -34.93
N ARG A 40 17.04 -7.82 -36.12
CA ARG A 40 16.67 -9.07 -36.77
C ARG A 40 16.81 -10.25 -35.81
N VAL A 41 15.81 -11.14 -35.82
CA VAL A 41 15.84 -12.44 -35.16
C VAL A 41 17.11 -13.17 -35.57
N THR A 42 17.94 -13.52 -34.60
CA THR A 42 19.04 -14.46 -34.79
C THR A 42 18.71 -15.72 -33.98
N PRO A 43 18.75 -16.91 -34.59
CA PRO A 43 18.56 -18.15 -33.85
C PRO A 43 19.85 -18.42 -33.06
N TYR A 44 19.83 -18.19 -31.74
CA TYR A 44 20.96 -18.52 -30.88
C TYR A 44 20.78 -19.89 -30.20
N PRO A 45 21.88 -20.63 -30.00
CA PRO A 45 21.90 -22.08 -29.92
C PRO A 45 21.69 -22.60 -28.49
N ASN A 46 21.12 -23.79 -28.40
CA ASN A 46 20.96 -24.55 -27.17
C ASN A 46 22.30 -24.80 -26.49
N LYS A 47 22.47 -24.29 -25.27
CA LYS A 47 23.41 -24.85 -24.30
C LYS A 47 22.62 -25.39 -23.13
N ALA A 48 22.68 -26.71 -22.98
CA ALA A 48 22.13 -27.44 -21.87
C ALA A 48 22.71 -26.89 -20.56
N VAL A 49 21.83 -26.39 -19.69
CA VAL A 49 22.12 -26.16 -18.28
C VAL A 49 21.16 -27.05 -17.51
N HIS A 50 21.74 -27.79 -16.56
CA HIS A 50 21.13 -28.81 -15.74
C HIS A 50 19.64 -28.59 -15.44
N SER A 51 18.86 -29.61 -15.80
CA SER A 51 17.46 -29.80 -15.45
C SER A 51 17.29 -29.87 -13.93
N GLN A 52 16.90 -28.75 -13.31
CA GLN A 52 16.02 -28.82 -12.16
C GLN A 52 14.58 -28.88 -12.67
N PRO A 53 13.74 -29.80 -12.16
CA PRO A 53 12.42 -30.02 -12.70
C PRO A 53 11.59 -28.75 -12.57
N ALA A 54 10.95 -28.35 -13.67
CA ALA A 54 9.91 -27.35 -13.67
C ALA A 54 8.84 -27.76 -12.66
N VAL A 55 8.83 -27.13 -11.49
CA VAL A 55 7.74 -27.28 -10.53
C VAL A 55 6.52 -26.66 -11.20
N SER A 56 5.71 -27.51 -11.83
CA SER A 56 4.36 -27.21 -12.25
C SER A 56 3.56 -26.86 -11.00
N ARG A 57 3.60 -25.60 -10.57
CA ARG A 57 2.74 -25.11 -9.50
C ARG A 57 1.35 -24.94 -10.09
N LYS A 58 0.59 -26.05 -10.17
CA LYS A 58 -0.88 -26.03 -10.19
C LYS A 58 -1.41 -25.59 -8.81
N GLY A 59 -0.92 -24.46 -8.31
CA GLY A 59 -1.31 -23.88 -7.04
C GLY A 59 -1.14 -22.38 -7.18
N GLY A 60 -2.24 -21.64 -7.08
CA GLY A 60 -2.20 -20.19 -7.14
C GLY A 60 -1.40 -19.58 -5.98
N LEU A 61 -1.01 -18.32 -6.13
CA LEU A 61 -0.14 -17.63 -5.18
C LEU A 61 -0.98 -17.05 -4.03
N ASN A 62 -0.69 -17.48 -2.79
CA ASN A 62 -1.26 -16.90 -1.58
C ASN A 62 -0.31 -15.82 -1.03
N ILE A 63 -0.83 -14.62 -0.79
CA ILE A 63 -0.05 -13.45 -0.34
C ILE A 63 -0.52 -12.99 1.04
N ASP A 64 0.44 -12.83 1.94
CA ASP A 64 0.27 -12.10 3.20
C ASP A 64 0.76 -10.66 3.02
N ILE A 65 -0.14 -9.68 3.17
CA ILE A 65 0.20 -8.25 3.01
C ILE A 65 0.93 -7.68 4.23
N SER A 66 0.90 -8.37 5.38
CA SER A 66 1.64 -8.00 6.58
C SER A 66 3.12 -8.40 6.47
N ASN A 67 3.39 -9.51 5.77
CA ASN A 67 4.71 -10.08 5.59
C ASN A 67 4.90 -10.64 4.16
N PRO A 68 5.10 -9.78 3.15
CA PRO A 68 5.14 -10.20 1.75
C PRO A 68 6.42 -10.96 1.40
N ASP A 69 6.31 -12.06 0.64
CA ASP A 69 7.46 -12.76 0.06
C ASP A 69 7.98 -12.01 -1.19
N GLU A 70 9.09 -11.30 -1.03
CA GLU A 70 9.76 -10.51 -2.08
C GLU A 70 10.30 -11.35 -3.25
N ARG A 71 10.31 -12.69 -3.14
CA ARG A 71 10.69 -13.57 -4.26
C ARG A 71 9.61 -13.63 -5.34
N VAL A 72 8.36 -13.41 -4.96
CA VAL A 72 7.16 -13.60 -5.78
C VAL A 72 6.32 -12.33 -5.94
N ILE A 73 6.49 -11.36 -5.04
CA ILE A 73 5.81 -10.05 -5.05
C ILE A 73 6.83 -8.92 -5.15
N ASP A 74 6.53 -7.95 -6.01
CA ASP A 74 7.23 -6.67 -6.03
C ASP A 74 6.39 -5.63 -5.25
N VAL A 75 7.07 -4.84 -4.42
CA VAL A 75 6.46 -3.80 -3.58
C VAL A 75 6.96 -2.43 -4.02
N LEU A 76 6.03 -1.51 -4.31
CA LEU A 76 6.32 -0.12 -4.60
C LEU A 76 5.68 0.79 -3.55
N GLU A 77 6.50 1.54 -2.84
CA GLU A 77 6.04 2.51 -1.85
C GLU A 77 6.26 3.95 -2.32
N THR A 78 5.24 4.81 -2.14
CA THR A 78 5.33 6.24 -2.44
C THR A 78 4.91 7.06 -1.23
N HIS A 79 5.73 8.06 -0.90
CA HIS A 79 5.56 8.90 0.27
C HIS A 79 5.15 10.32 -0.16
N GLY A 80 3.92 10.70 0.14
CA GLY A 80 3.48 12.09 0.12
C GLY A 80 3.49 12.69 1.53
N ARG A 81 3.31 14.01 1.65
CA ARG A 81 3.35 14.71 2.95
C ARG A 81 2.38 14.18 4.01
N LYS A 82 1.23 13.64 3.59
CA LYS A 82 0.16 13.17 4.49
C LYS A 82 -0.38 11.79 4.15
N ILE A 83 -0.06 11.29 2.95
CA ILE A 83 -0.58 10.05 2.40
C ILE A 83 0.60 9.25 1.88
N ARG A 84 0.64 7.98 2.25
CA ARG A 84 1.61 7.01 1.75
C ARG A 84 0.86 5.90 1.04
N HIS A 85 1.35 5.47 -0.11
CA HIS A 85 0.78 4.34 -0.83
C HIS A 85 1.79 3.19 -0.83
N LYS A 86 1.33 1.98 -0.54
CA LYS A 86 2.09 0.75 -0.72
C LYS A 86 1.36 -0.11 -1.74
N ARG A 87 2.00 -0.39 -2.87
CA ARG A 87 1.43 -1.18 -3.97
C ARG A 87 2.17 -2.50 -4.09
N TYR A 88 1.41 -3.58 -4.27
CA TYR A 88 1.92 -4.92 -4.43
C TYR A 88 1.48 -5.47 -5.78
N PHE A 89 2.41 -6.11 -6.48
CA PHE A 89 2.15 -6.77 -7.76
C PHE A 89 2.88 -8.11 -7.78
N SER A 90 2.25 -9.14 -8.33
CA SER A 90 2.96 -10.40 -8.57
C SER A 90 3.98 -10.23 -9.68
N ARG A 91 5.08 -10.99 -9.56
CA ARG A 91 6.05 -11.09 -10.65
C ARG A 91 5.41 -11.73 -11.89
N PRO A 92 5.91 -11.44 -13.10
CA PRO A 92 5.34 -11.96 -14.35
C PRO A 92 5.15 -13.48 -14.33
N GLY A 93 3.98 -13.93 -14.80
CA GLY A 93 3.62 -15.35 -14.85
C GLY A 93 3.02 -15.92 -13.55
N LEU A 94 3.02 -15.15 -12.45
CA LEU A 94 2.38 -15.55 -11.20
C LEU A 94 1.01 -14.92 -11.04
N LYS A 95 0.03 -15.71 -10.61
CA LYS A 95 -1.35 -15.27 -10.34
C LYS A 95 -1.65 -15.38 -8.85
N VAL A 96 -2.01 -14.26 -8.21
CA VAL A 96 -2.44 -14.22 -6.82
C VAL A 96 -3.88 -14.75 -6.72
N THR A 97 -4.08 -15.83 -5.99
CA THR A 97 -5.40 -16.46 -5.80
C THR A 97 -5.91 -16.33 -4.37
N SER A 98 -5.12 -15.80 -3.45
CA SER A 98 -5.58 -15.47 -2.11
C SER A 98 -4.75 -14.34 -1.52
N VAL A 99 -5.41 -13.47 -0.76
CA VAL A 99 -4.82 -12.34 -0.05
C VAL A 99 -5.26 -12.40 1.41
N ARG A 100 -4.30 -12.35 2.33
CA ARG A 100 -4.52 -12.33 3.77
C ARG A 100 -3.70 -11.23 4.45
N ASP A 101 -4.14 -10.81 5.62
CA ASP A 101 -3.38 -10.00 6.57
C ASP A 101 -3.09 -10.88 7.79
N ASP A 102 -1.86 -11.36 7.90
CA ASP A 102 -1.44 -12.36 8.89
C ASP A 102 -2.32 -13.63 8.78
N VAL A 103 -3.14 -13.92 9.81
CA VAL A 103 -4.04 -15.07 9.84
C VAL A 103 -5.39 -14.83 9.18
N LYS A 104 -5.79 -13.57 8.92
CA LYS A 104 -7.12 -13.23 8.41
C LYS A 104 -7.14 -13.21 6.88
N THR A 105 -7.88 -14.11 6.26
CA THR A 105 -8.13 -14.08 4.81
C THR A 105 -9.03 -12.89 4.47
N LEU A 106 -8.54 -12.03 3.57
CA LEU A 106 -9.30 -10.87 3.08
C LEU A 106 -10.06 -11.21 1.81
N TRP A 107 -9.46 -12.05 0.98
CA TRP A 107 -10.04 -12.48 -0.28
C TRP A 107 -9.40 -13.78 -0.75
N GLU A 108 -10.21 -14.61 -1.41
CA GLU A 108 -9.79 -15.83 -2.09
C GLU A 108 -10.52 -15.91 -3.43
N ALA A 109 -9.80 -16.35 -4.46
CA ALA A 109 -10.31 -16.44 -5.82
C ALA A 109 -11.41 -17.50 -5.95
N SER A 110 -12.43 -17.18 -6.73
CA SER A 110 -13.29 -18.19 -7.33
C SER A 110 -12.83 -18.48 -8.76
N ASP A 111 -12.86 -19.75 -9.16
CA ASP A 111 -12.60 -20.19 -10.53
C ASP A 111 -11.26 -19.70 -11.12
N ALA A 112 -11.33 -18.86 -12.16
CA ALA A 112 -10.18 -18.34 -12.90
C ALA A 112 -9.81 -16.89 -12.51
N GLU A 113 -10.47 -16.34 -11.49
CA GLU A 113 -10.20 -15.02 -10.94
C GLU A 113 -8.78 -14.96 -10.33
N TYR A 114 -8.12 -13.82 -10.44
CA TYR A 114 -6.87 -13.55 -9.74
C TYR A 114 -6.75 -12.08 -9.36
N CYS A 115 -5.99 -11.78 -8.30
CA CYS A 115 -5.68 -10.41 -7.92
C CYS A 115 -4.48 -9.91 -8.73
N ALA A 116 -4.68 -8.86 -9.52
CA ALA A 116 -3.64 -8.26 -10.35
C ALA A 116 -2.80 -7.24 -9.57
N SER A 117 -3.37 -6.58 -8.56
CA SER A 117 -2.65 -5.65 -7.69
C SER A 117 -3.38 -5.40 -6.39
N MET A 118 -2.61 -5.17 -5.32
CA MET A 118 -3.11 -4.67 -4.04
C MET A 118 -2.55 -3.27 -3.78
N ILE A 119 -3.36 -2.35 -3.27
CA ILE A 119 -2.95 -0.98 -2.96
C ILE A 119 -3.43 -0.65 -1.55
N ILE A 120 -2.50 -0.40 -0.64
CA ILE A 120 -2.79 0.15 0.68
C ILE A 120 -2.50 1.65 0.69
N ILE A 121 -3.45 2.41 1.19
CA ILE A 121 -3.38 3.86 1.36
C ILE A 121 -3.34 4.16 2.85
N PHE A 122 -2.25 4.74 3.30
CA PHE A 122 -2.06 5.16 4.69
C PHE A 122 -2.25 6.67 4.82
N SER A 123 -2.87 7.09 5.92
CA SER A 123 -2.99 8.48 6.32
C SER A 123 -2.56 8.64 7.77
N CYS A 124 -2.06 9.84 8.13
CA CYS A 124 -1.78 10.17 9.52
C CYS A 124 -3.02 10.49 10.35
N LYS A 125 -4.20 10.65 9.72
CA LYS A 125 -5.43 11.09 10.40
C LYS A 125 -6.63 10.17 10.21
N TYR A 126 -6.57 9.31 9.20
CA TYR A 126 -7.68 8.47 8.79
C TYR A 126 -7.24 7.01 8.80
N PRO A 127 -8.17 6.06 9.06
CA PRO A 127 -7.90 4.64 8.95
C PRO A 127 -7.28 4.24 7.60
N PRO A 128 -6.37 3.25 7.53
CA PRO A 128 -5.87 2.73 6.28
C PRO A 128 -6.99 2.20 5.37
N LEU A 129 -6.85 2.40 4.06
CA LEU A 129 -7.73 1.81 3.06
C LEU A 129 -6.97 0.81 2.20
N LEU A 130 -7.63 -0.26 1.78
CA LEU A 130 -7.09 -1.27 0.86
C LEU A 130 -7.99 -1.40 -0.37
N VAL A 131 -7.36 -1.53 -1.53
CA VAL A 131 -8.02 -1.90 -2.79
C VAL A 131 -7.37 -3.17 -3.33
N LEU A 132 -8.20 -4.15 -3.65
CA LEU A 132 -7.81 -5.33 -4.43
C LEU A 132 -8.36 -5.17 -5.83
N CYS A 133 -7.49 -5.18 -6.85
CA CYS A 133 -7.91 -5.18 -8.25
C CYS A 133 -7.94 -6.61 -8.76
N LEU A 134 -9.13 -7.12 -9.04
CA LEU A 134 -9.39 -8.50 -9.43
C LEU A 134 -9.61 -8.58 -10.94
N VAL A 135 -9.17 -9.68 -11.53
CA VAL A 135 -9.29 -9.93 -12.98
C VAL A 135 -9.77 -11.36 -13.18
N ASP A 136 -10.79 -11.51 -13.99
CA ASP A 136 -11.35 -12.79 -14.37
C ASP A 136 -11.63 -12.82 -15.90
N ARG A 137 -12.51 -13.73 -16.36
CA ARG A 137 -12.92 -13.76 -17.77
C ARG A 137 -13.90 -12.64 -18.13
N GLY A 138 -14.71 -12.18 -17.17
CA GLY A 138 -15.72 -11.14 -17.36
C GLY A 138 -15.15 -9.72 -17.39
N GLY A 139 -13.97 -9.49 -16.79
CA GLY A 139 -13.28 -8.23 -16.86
C GLY A 139 -12.45 -7.93 -15.62
N ARG A 140 -12.62 -6.70 -15.11
CA ARG A 140 -11.93 -6.24 -13.90
C ARG A 140 -12.94 -5.79 -12.86
N GLU A 141 -12.78 -6.27 -11.66
CA GLU A 141 -13.53 -5.83 -10.48
C GLU A 141 -12.55 -5.24 -9.45
N SER A 142 -13.06 -4.50 -8.48
CA SER A 142 -12.27 -4.11 -7.31
C SER A 142 -13.05 -4.30 -6.02
N LYS A 143 -12.37 -4.85 -5.02
CA LYS A 143 -12.86 -4.93 -3.64
C LYS A 143 -12.16 -3.89 -2.78
N TYR A 144 -12.90 -3.31 -1.84
CA TYR A 144 -12.46 -2.19 -1.02
C TYR A 144 -12.59 -2.54 0.45
N PHE A 145 -11.60 -2.11 1.24
CA PHE A 145 -11.59 -2.36 2.68
C PHE A 145 -11.09 -1.13 3.43
N GLU A 146 -11.56 -0.98 4.67
CA GLU A 146 -11.03 -0.05 5.67
C GLU A 146 -10.45 -0.86 6.84
N LYS A 147 -9.35 -0.39 7.44
CA LYS A 147 -8.77 -1.04 8.62
C LYS A 147 -9.26 -0.36 9.90
N ASN A 148 -10.19 -1.01 10.62
CA ASN A 148 -10.74 -0.59 11.91
C ASN A 148 -10.26 -1.53 13.01
N ASP A 149 -9.78 -1.01 14.14
CA ASP A 149 -9.33 -1.80 15.31
C ASP A 149 -8.41 -3.00 14.97
N ASN A 150 -7.48 -2.78 14.03
CA ASN A 150 -6.55 -3.77 13.45
C ASN A 150 -7.14 -4.82 12.50
N GLU A 151 -8.43 -4.75 12.21
CA GLU A 151 -9.09 -5.63 11.26
C GLU A 151 -9.49 -4.91 9.98
N TRP A 152 -9.38 -5.60 8.85
CA TRP A 152 -9.94 -5.12 7.60
C TRP A 152 -11.42 -5.48 7.51
N GLU A 153 -12.23 -4.48 7.21
CA GLU A 153 -13.67 -4.58 6.99
C GLU A 153 -13.98 -4.20 5.55
N SER A 154 -14.82 -4.98 4.88
CA SER A 154 -15.25 -4.68 3.51
C SER A 154 -16.14 -3.45 3.48
N ILE A 155 -15.87 -2.54 2.55
CA ILE A 155 -16.68 -1.34 2.33
C ILE A 155 -17.10 -1.25 0.85
N THR A 156 -18.12 -0.46 0.59
CA THR A 156 -18.57 -0.16 -0.77
C THR A 156 -17.59 0.76 -1.50
N PHE A 157 -17.67 0.79 -2.83
CA PHE A 157 -16.94 1.76 -3.65
C PHE A 157 -17.23 3.21 -3.25
N SER A 158 -18.49 3.52 -2.93
CA SER A 158 -18.92 4.87 -2.54
C SER A 158 -18.25 5.32 -1.23
N GLU A 159 -18.26 4.46 -0.21
CA GLU A 159 -17.58 4.73 1.07
C GLU A 159 -16.07 4.87 0.89
N PHE A 160 -15.45 3.98 0.10
CA PHE A 160 -14.03 4.06 -0.21
C PHE A 160 -13.68 5.40 -0.89
N LYS A 161 -14.47 5.80 -1.88
CA LYS A 161 -14.27 7.05 -2.61
C LYS A 161 -14.35 8.26 -1.67
N GLU A 162 -15.39 8.32 -0.84
CA GLU A 162 -15.58 9.41 0.13
C GLU A 162 -14.42 9.47 1.12
N LYS A 163 -14.04 8.34 1.73
CA LYS A 163 -12.93 8.27 2.69
C LYS A 163 -11.60 8.69 2.05
N ARG A 164 -11.32 8.23 0.82
CA ARG A 164 -10.11 8.62 0.07
C ARG A 164 -10.10 10.11 -0.27
N GLU A 165 -11.25 10.68 -0.64
CA GLU A 165 -11.36 12.13 -0.87
C GLU A 165 -11.11 12.91 0.42
N ASN A 166 -11.64 12.46 1.56
CA ASN A 166 -11.41 13.07 2.86
C ASN A 166 -9.92 13.03 3.27
N MET A 167 -9.19 11.95 2.96
CA MET A 167 -7.73 11.91 3.13
C MET A 167 -6.99 12.98 2.31
N ASN A 168 -7.49 13.26 1.10
CA ASN A 168 -6.88 14.20 0.16
C ASN A 168 -7.25 15.68 0.43
N LYS A 169 -8.34 15.95 1.16
CA LYS A 169 -8.77 17.32 1.46
C LYS A 169 -7.67 18.06 2.23
N LYS A 170 -7.20 19.17 1.66
CA LYS A 170 -6.33 20.13 2.37
C LYS A 170 -7.16 20.71 3.52
N MET A 171 -6.63 20.72 4.74
CA MET A 171 -7.23 21.49 5.83
C MET A 171 -7.29 22.95 5.40
N THR A 172 -8.47 23.45 5.03
CA THR A 172 -8.72 24.88 5.11
C THR A 172 -8.65 25.23 6.59
N ARG A 173 -7.72 26.10 6.97
CA ARG A 173 -7.76 26.75 8.29
C ARG A 173 -9.16 27.33 8.43
N GLN A 174 -9.93 26.85 9.40
CA GLN A 174 -11.09 27.57 9.90
C GLN A 174 -10.55 28.96 10.29
N LYS A 175 -10.91 30.00 9.53
CA LYS A 175 -10.60 31.38 9.90
C LYS A 175 -11.18 31.57 11.31
N ALA A 176 -10.30 31.73 12.30
CA ALA A 176 -10.69 32.08 13.64
C ALA A 176 -11.64 33.29 13.56
N ARG A 177 -12.81 33.15 14.18
CA ARG A 177 -13.79 34.22 14.35
C ARG A 177 -13.05 35.49 14.78
N LYS A 178 -13.08 36.55 13.95
CA LYS A 178 -12.83 37.89 14.46
C LYS A 178 -13.98 38.20 15.41
N ARG A 179 -13.73 38.01 16.71
CA ARG A 179 -14.55 38.52 17.78
C ARG A 179 -14.11 39.98 17.94
N TYR A 180 -14.86 40.89 17.33
CA TYR A 180 -14.70 42.30 17.65
C TYR A 180 -15.28 42.49 19.05
N PHE A 181 -14.43 42.90 19.99
CA PHE A 181 -14.87 43.54 21.23
C PHE A 181 -14.72 45.04 21.01
N TYR A 182 -15.89 45.70 21.06
CA TYR A 182 -16.18 47.14 21.09
C TYR A 182 -15.57 48.02 19.99
#